data_AF-A0A847Y298-F1
#
_entry.id   AF-A0A847Y298-F1
#
_cell.length_a   1.000
_cell.length_b   1.000
_cell.length_c   1.000
_cell.angle_alpha   90.00
_cell.angle_beta   90.00
_cell.angle_gamma   90.00
#
_symmetry.space_group_name_H-M   'P 1'
#
loop_
_entity.id
_entity.type
_entity.pdbx_description
1 polymer ?
#
loop_
_entity_poly.entity_id
_entity_poly.type
_entity_poly.pdbx_seq_one_letter_code
_entity_poly.pdbx_strand_id
1 'polypeptide(L)'
;MKKDSPVLFFLILIGLLALGIGAVIFLQQYVPDTIKAGSSMSEQSKAEGRCLEVVKAALRYPAKAKFSSQDVDLIGKNQYQATGNVDAPNASGIIVRGHYICVFNTSTKSFDLLSLEGDDVWKPLQK
;
A
#
# COMPACT_ATOMS: atom_id res chain seq x y z
N MET A 1 53.60 36.68 1.98
CA MET A 1 52.45 35.91 1.45
C MET A 1 52.63 34.46 1.89
N LYS A 2 51.79 33.98 2.82
CA LYS A 2 51.87 32.59 3.31
C LYS A 2 51.48 31.67 2.16
N LYS A 3 52.37 30.74 1.78
CA LYS A 3 52.03 29.67 0.83
C LYS A 3 50.98 28.80 1.51
N ASP A 4 49.74 28.89 1.06
CA ASP A 4 48.69 27.98 1.50
C ASP A 4 49.14 26.56 1.17
N SER A 5 49.41 25.78 2.21
CA SER A 5 49.92 24.43 2.05
C SER A 5 48.80 23.58 1.46
N PRO A 6 48.95 23.02 0.25
CA PRO A 6 47.91 22.21 -0.38
C PRO A 6 47.52 21.01 0.49
N VAL A 7 48.45 20.53 1.32
CA VAL A 7 48.23 19.46 2.30
C VAL A 7 47.18 19.86 3.36
N LEU A 8 47.18 21.10 3.81
CA LEU A 8 46.21 21.60 4.79
C LEU A 8 44.80 21.60 4.19
N PHE A 9 44.67 21.96 2.92
CA PHE A 9 43.39 21.95 2.20
C PHE A 9 42.82 20.53 2.06
N PHE A 10 43.66 19.55 1.70
CA PHE A 10 43.23 18.14 1.60
C PHE A 10 42.77 17.58 2.96
N LEU A 11 43.46 17.91 4.05
CA LEU A 11 43.08 17.46 5.39
C LEU A 11 41.73 18.04 5.84
N ILE A 12 41.46 19.31 5.54
CA ILE A 12 40.16 19.94 5.82
C ILE A 12 39.05 19.26 5.04
N LEU A 13 39.30 18.94 3.76
CA LEU A 13 38.31 18.32 2.89
C LEU A 13 37.96 16.89 3.35
N ILE A 14 38.96 16.11 3.76
CA ILE A 14 38.76 14.77 4.34
C ILE A 14 38.00 14.86 5.67
N GLY A 15 38.35 15.83 6.53
CA GLY A 15 37.66 16.05 7.80
C GLY A 15 36.17 16.40 7.62
N LEU A 16 35.85 17.27 6.65
CA LEU A 16 34.47 17.60 6.29
C LEU A 16 33.71 16.39 5.74
N LEU A 17 34.37 15.56 4.93
CA LEU A 17 33.76 14.37 4.35
C LEU A 17 33.43 13.32 5.44
N ALA A 18 34.34 13.12 6.40
CA ALA A 18 34.11 12.23 7.54
C ALA A 18 32.99 12.72 8.46
N LEU A 19 32.91 14.03 8.73
CA LEU A 19 31.82 14.64 9.49
C LEU A 19 30.47 14.50 8.77
N GLY A 20 30.44 14.68 7.44
CA GLY A 20 29.23 14.49 6.64
C GLY A 20 28.72 13.05 6.68
N ILE A 21 29.61 12.07 6.51
CA ILE A 21 29.25 10.65 6.59
C ILE A 21 28.74 10.29 8.00
N GLY A 22 29.43 10.75 9.05
CA GLY A 22 29.01 10.54 10.44
C GLY A 22 27.64 11.14 10.74
N ALA A 23 27.35 12.34 10.23
CA ALA A 23 26.05 12.99 10.40
C ALA A 23 24.92 12.21 9.71
N VAL A 24 25.15 11.64 8.51
CA VAL A 24 24.16 10.82 7.80
C VAL A 24 23.87 9.53 8.57
N ILE A 25 24.89 8.84 9.08
CA ILE A 25 24.73 7.60 9.87
C ILE A 25 23.97 7.90 11.18
N PHE A 26 24.30 9.00 11.85
CA PHE A 26 23.61 9.42 13.06
C PHE A 26 22.15 9.77 12.76
N LEU A 27 21.88 10.55 11.71
CA LEU A 27 20.52 10.88 11.29
C LEU A 27 19.68 9.63 10.97
N GLN A 28 20.26 8.59 10.36
CA GLN A 28 19.56 7.33 10.09
C GLN A 28 19.06 6.61 11.36
N GLN A 29 19.68 6.83 12.52
CA GLN A 29 19.21 6.27 13.80
C GLN A 29 18.05 7.05 14.41
N TYR A 30 17.88 8.32 14.03
CA TYR A 30 16.81 9.21 14.50
C TYR A 30 15.67 9.37 13.49
N VAL A 31 15.77 8.76 12.30
CA VAL A 31 14.60 8.65 11.42
C VAL A 31 13.60 7.71 12.10
N PRO A 32 12.41 8.20 12.50
CA PRO A 32 11.42 7.37 13.16
C PRO A 32 11.01 6.21 12.24
N ASP A 33 10.80 5.03 12.83
CA ASP A 33 10.40 3.80 12.12
C ASP A 33 9.11 3.96 11.29
N THR A 34 8.39 5.08 11.42
CA THR A 34 7.25 5.44 10.59
C THR A 34 7.59 5.61 9.11
N ILE A 35 8.81 6.01 8.74
CA ILE A 35 9.23 6.07 7.32
C ILE A 35 9.70 4.70 6.81
N LYS A 36 10.26 3.85 7.68
CA LYS A 36 10.54 2.44 7.37
C LYS A 36 9.27 1.60 7.23
N ALA A 37 8.20 1.96 7.93
CA ALA A 37 6.91 1.27 7.84
C ALA A 37 6.22 1.42 6.46
N GLY A 38 6.55 2.46 5.69
CA GLY A 38 6.08 2.61 4.31
C GLY A 38 6.75 1.67 3.31
N SER A 39 7.93 1.13 3.64
CA SER A 39 8.69 0.20 2.78
C SER A 39 8.57 -1.27 3.19
N SER A 40 7.93 -1.58 4.31
CA SER A 40 7.80 -2.95 4.84
C SER A 40 6.39 -3.55 4.80
N MET A 41 5.39 -2.88 4.23
CA MET A 41 4.12 -3.55 3.93
C MET A 41 4.38 -4.62 2.87
N SER A 42 4.09 -5.88 3.21
CA SER A 42 4.15 -6.99 2.26
C SER A 42 3.27 -6.66 1.05
N GLU A 43 3.68 -7.10 -0.14
CA GLU A 43 2.88 -6.91 -1.36
C GLU A 43 1.46 -7.50 -1.20
N GLN A 44 1.32 -8.51 -0.35
CA GLN A 44 0.05 -9.07 0.09
C GLN A 44 -0.82 -8.04 0.85
N SER A 45 -0.29 -7.34 1.85
CA SER A 45 -1.04 -6.28 2.56
C SER A 45 -1.36 -5.09 1.67
N LYS A 46 -0.52 -4.80 0.66
CA LYS A 46 -0.84 -3.78 -0.36
C LYS A 46 -2.01 -4.22 -1.23
N ALA A 47 -2.01 -5.48 -1.69
CA ALA A 47 -3.11 -6.06 -2.46
C ALA A 47 -4.42 -6.04 -1.65
N GLU A 48 -4.34 -6.40 -0.37
CA GLU A 48 -5.46 -6.37 0.57
C GLU A 48 -6.08 -4.97 0.69
N GLY A 49 -5.26 -3.96 0.98
CA GLY A 49 -5.72 -2.58 1.15
C GLY A 49 -6.32 -2.01 -0.13
N ARG A 50 -5.70 -2.28 -1.29
CA ARG A 50 -6.21 -1.82 -2.59
C ARG A 50 -7.53 -2.51 -2.96
N CYS A 51 -7.67 -3.80 -2.72
CA CYS A 51 -8.94 -4.50 -2.94
C CYS A 51 -10.05 -3.89 -2.10
N LEU A 52 -9.82 -3.64 -0.81
CA LEU A 52 -10.81 -3.00 0.05
C LEU A 52 -11.23 -1.61 -0.45
N GLU A 53 -10.30 -0.80 -0.95
CA GLU A 53 -10.62 0.52 -1.53
C GLU A 53 -11.55 0.40 -2.74
N VAL A 54 -11.25 -0.52 -3.66
CA VAL A 54 -12.05 -0.71 -4.88
C VAL A 54 -13.43 -1.29 -4.55
N VAL A 55 -13.50 -2.29 -3.65
CA VAL A 55 -14.76 -2.87 -3.22
C VAL A 55 -15.62 -1.82 -2.52
N LYS A 56 -15.04 -0.97 -1.65
CA LYS A 56 -15.76 0.18 -1.05
C LYS A 56 -16.29 1.15 -2.10
N ALA A 57 -15.53 1.42 -3.15
CA ALA A 57 -15.98 2.27 -4.25
C ALA A 57 -17.16 1.65 -5.01
N ALA A 58 -17.17 0.32 -5.17
CA ALA A 58 -18.23 -0.43 -5.85
C ALA A 58 -19.52 -0.59 -5.02
N LEU A 59 -19.48 -0.42 -3.70
CA LEU A 59 -20.67 -0.53 -2.84
C LEU A 59 -21.62 0.67 -2.98
N ARG A 60 -22.93 0.43 -2.86
CA ARG A 60 -23.94 1.50 -2.76
C ARG A 60 -23.81 2.30 -1.47
N TYR A 61 -23.65 1.61 -0.35
CA TYR A 61 -23.61 2.19 1.00
C TYR A 61 -22.34 1.79 1.75
N PRO A 62 -21.15 2.30 1.34
CA PRO A 62 -19.87 1.89 1.92
C PRO A 62 -19.74 2.19 3.42
N ALA A 63 -20.38 3.27 3.91
CA ALA A 63 -20.31 3.66 5.32
C ALA A 63 -20.97 2.67 6.29
N LYS A 64 -21.88 1.82 5.80
CA LYS A 64 -22.58 0.80 6.60
C LYS A 64 -22.10 -0.62 6.32
N ALA A 65 -21.04 -0.75 5.51
CA ALA A 65 -20.52 -2.03 5.09
C ALA A 65 -19.62 -2.65 6.17
N LYS A 66 -19.75 -3.96 6.39
CA LYS A 66 -18.87 -4.73 7.27
C LYS A 66 -18.14 -5.79 6.45
N PHE A 67 -16.83 -5.65 6.36
CA PHE A 67 -15.96 -6.60 5.67
C PHE A 67 -15.62 -7.76 6.59
N SER A 68 -15.59 -8.97 6.05
CA SER A 68 -15.29 -10.20 6.80
C SER A 68 -14.66 -11.26 5.90
N SER A 69 -13.98 -12.23 6.51
CA SER A 69 -13.37 -13.37 5.81
C SER A 69 -12.44 -12.96 4.66
N GLN A 70 -11.66 -11.89 4.84
CA GLN A 70 -10.71 -11.48 3.82
C GLN A 70 -9.49 -12.40 3.85
N ASP A 71 -9.20 -12.98 2.69
CA ASP A 71 -8.00 -13.79 2.46
C ASP A 71 -7.26 -13.27 1.22
N VAL A 72 -5.95 -13.44 1.20
CA VAL A 72 -5.10 -12.99 0.09
C VAL A 72 -4.12 -14.08 -0.29
N ASP A 73 -4.32 -14.67 -1.46
CA ASP A 73 -3.48 -15.74 -2.00
C ASP A 73 -2.57 -15.25 -3.12
N LEU A 74 -1.38 -15.85 -3.21
CA LEU A 74 -0.51 -15.68 -4.38
C LEU A 74 -0.92 -16.67 -5.47
N ILE A 75 -1.56 -16.19 -6.53
CA ILE A 75 -2.08 -17.02 -7.63
C ILE A 75 -1.12 -17.13 -8.82
N GLY A 76 -0.10 -16.30 -8.87
CA GLY A 76 0.88 -16.27 -9.94
C GLY A 76 2.07 -15.39 -9.61
N LYS A 77 3.07 -15.36 -10.50
CA LYS A 77 4.22 -14.47 -10.33
C LYS A 77 3.71 -13.03 -10.27
N ASN A 78 3.91 -12.37 -9.13
CA ASN A 78 3.49 -11.00 -8.87
C ASN A 78 1.96 -10.78 -8.95
N GLN A 79 1.15 -11.83 -8.78
CA GLN A 79 -0.31 -11.74 -8.82
C GLN A 79 -0.91 -12.26 -7.52
N TYR A 80 -1.67 -11.38 -6.87
CA TYR A 80 -2.35 -11.66 -5.61
C TYR A 80 -3.85 -11.64 -5.85
N GLN A 81 -4.55 -12.66 -5.38
CA GLN A 81 -6.01 -12.69 -5.36
C GLN A 81 -6.48 -12.40 -3.95
N ALA A 82 -7.34 -11.39 -3.79
CA ALA A 82 -8.00 -11.11 -2.53
C ALA A 82 -9.48 -11.49 -2.63
N THR A 83 -9.93 -12.37 -1.75
CA THR A 83 -11.33 -12.81 -1.66
C THR A 83 -11.91 -12.39 -0.33
N GLY A 84 -13.19 -12.06 -0.28
CA GLY A 84 -13.85 -11.77 0.98
C GLY A 84 -15.34 -11.53 0.86
N ASN A 85 -15.95 -11.33 2.03
CA ASN A 85 -17.37 -11.06 2.16
C ASN A 85 -17.60 -9.64 2.67
N VAL A 86 -18.71 -9.04 2.26
CA VAL A 86 -19.16 -7.75 2.77
C VAL A 86 -20.65 -7.80 3.07
N ASP A 87 -21.01 -7.50 4.31
CA ASP A 87 -22.40 -7.31 4.71
C ASP A 87 -22.72 -5.82 4.58
N ALA A 88 -23.57 -5.44 3.62
CA ALA A 88 -23.95 -4.04 3.40
C ALA A 88 -25.43 -3.89 3.01
N PRO A 89 -26.02 -2.70 3.23
CA PRO A 89 -27.38 -2.44 2.80
C PRO A 89 -27.49 -2.51 1.27
N ASN A 90 -28.53 -3.19 0.79
CA ASN A 90 -28.95 -3.14 -0.60
C ASN A 90 -29.73 -1.85 -0.92
N ALA A 91 -30.25 -1.71 -2.14
CA ALA A 91 -31.05 -0.55 -2.56
C ALA A 91 -32.30 -0.30 -1.67
N SER A 92 -32.85 -1.35 -1.04
CA SER A 92 -33.99 -1.27 -0.12
C SER A 92 -33.58 -1.05 1.34
N GLY A 93 -32.28 -0.93 1.63
CA GLY A 93 -31.75 -0.73 2.99
C GLY A 93 -31.62 -2.01 3.82
N ILE A 94 -31.89 -3.19 3.24
CA ILE A 94 -31.73 -4.49 3.90
C ILE A 94 -30.27 -4.89 3.85
N ILE A 95 -29.70 -5.31 4.98
CA ILE A 95 -28.33 -5.85 5.00
C ILE A 95 -28.33 -7.21 4.32
N VAL A 96 -27.60 -7.31 3.22
CA VAL A 96 -27.35 -8.57 2.53
C VAL A 96 -25.85 -8.78 2.36
N ARG A 97 -25.45 -10.04 2.20
CA ARG A 97 -24.06 -10.41 2.04
C ARG A 97 -23.68 -10.38 0.56
N GLY A 98 -22.66 -9.58 0.24
CA GLY A 98 -21.96 -9.62 -1.01
C GLY A 98 -20.64 -10.40 -0.88
N HIS A 99 -20.24 -11.06 -1.95
CA HIS A 99 -18.94 -11.72 -2.06
C HIS A 99 -18.13 -11.03 -3.16
N TYR A 100 -16.84 -10.79 -2.89
CA TYR A 100 -15.96 -10.09 -3.82
C TYR A 100 -14.69 -10.88 -4.08
N ILE A 101 -14.23 -10.80 -5.33
CA ILE A 101 -12.95 -11.36 -5.78
C ILE A 101 -12.18 -10.27 -6.52
N CYS A 102 -10.97 -9.99 -6.04
CA CYS A 102 -10.05 -9.00 -6.57
C CYS A 102 -8.76 -9.69 -7.03
N VAL A 103 -8.16 -9.24 -8.13
CA VAL A 103 -6.79 -9.62 -8.51
C VAL A 103 -5.92 -8.37 -8.63
N PHE A 104 -4.80 -8.39 -7.93
CA PHE A 104 -3.78 -7.35 -7.97
C PHE A 104 -2.51 -7.88 -8.60
N ASN A 105 -2.04 -7.18 -9.65
CA ASN A 105 -0.76 -7.49 -10.28
C ASN A 105 0.27 -6.45 -9.86
N THR A 106 1.27 -6.85 -9.08
CA THR A 106 2.32 -5.95 -8.58
C THR A 106 3.26 -5.49 -9.68
N SER A 107 3.38 -6.25 -10.79
CA SER A 107 4.25 -5.90 -11.91
C SER A 107 3.71 -4.69 -12.69
N THR A 108 2.42 -4.72 -13.00
CA THR A 108 1.71 -3.65 -13.74
C THR A 108 1.11 -2.61 -12.80
N LYS A 109 1.08 -2.90 -11.48
CA LYS A 109 0.31 -2.16 -10.47
C LYS A 109 -1.17 -2.03 -10.85
N SER A 110 -1.68 -2.99 -11.62
CA SER A 110 -3.06 -3.03 -12.08
C SER A 110 -3.93 -3.84 -11.14
N PHE A 111 -5.23 -3.54 -11.17
CA PHE A 111 -6.22 -4.17 -10.33
C PHE A 111 -7.43 -4.55 -11.18
N ASP A 112 -7.87 -5.79 -11.04
CA ASP A 112 -9.04 -6.33 -11.72
C ASP A 112 -10.03 -6.84 -10.68
N LEU A 113 -11.24 -6.28 -10.69
CA LEU A 113 -12.36 -6.78 -9.90
C LEU A 113 -13.05 -7.87 -10.72
N LEU A 114 -12.86 -9.14 -10.34
CA LEU A 114 -13.28 -10.28 -11.15
C LEU A 114 -14.75 -10.64 -10.93
N SER A 115 -15.24 -10.53 -9.69
CA SER A 115 -16.61 -10.90 -9.37
C SER A 115 -17.14 -10.08 -8.19
N LEU A 116 -18.42 -9.73 -8.31
CA LEU A 116 -19.25 -9.10 -7.30
C LEU A 116 -20.57 -9.87 -7.25
N GLU A 117 -20.70 -10.77 -6.27
CA GLU A 117 -21.90 -11.56 -6.05
C GLU A 117 -22.72 -10.93 -4.93
N GLY A 118 -24.05 -11.07 -4.97
CA GLY A 118 -24.98 -10.42 -4.05
C GLY A 118 -25.72 -9.27 -4.73
N ASP A 119 -26.92 -9.57 -5.23
CA ASP A 119 -27.56 -8.90 -6.37
C ASP A 119 -27.76 -7.38 -6.25
N ASP A 120 -27.75 -6.80 -5.05
CA ASP A 120 -28.12 -5.39 -4.87
C ASP A 120 -27.21 -4.59 -3.93
N VAL A 121 -26.12 -5.17 -3.42
CA VAL A 121 -25.16 -4.43 -2.57
C VAL A 121 -24.31 -3.46 -3.38
N TRP A 122 -24.06 -3.86 -4.63
CA TRP A 122 -23.17 -3.20 -5.56
C TRP A 122 -23.87 -2.09 -6.32
N LYS A 123 -23.12 -1.03 -6.66
CA LYS A 123 -23.57 -0.02 -7.61
C LYS A 123 -23.73 -0.68 -8.98
N PRO A 124 -24.72 -0.26 -9.77
CA PRO A 124 -24.82 -0.71 -11.15
C PRO A 124 -23.54 -0.29 -11.88
N LEU A 125 -22.89 -1.23 -12.56
CA LEU A 125 -21.75 -0.93 -13.41
C LEU A 125 -22.24 0.04 -14.49
N GLN A 126 -21.66 1.24 -14.54
CA GLN A 126 -21.90 2.15 -15.65
C GLN A 126 -21.34 1.48 -16.91
N LYS A 127 -22.23 1.22 -17.88
CA LYS A 127 -21.86 0.71 -19.20
C LYS A 127 -21.18 1.77 -20.03
#